data_AF-A0A7C4VP50-F1
#
_entry.id   AF-A0A7C4VP50-F1
#
_cell.length_a   1.000
_cell.length_b   1.000
_cell.length_c   1.000
_cell.angle_alpha   90.00
_cell.angle_beta   90.00
_cell.angle_gamma   90.00
#
_symmetry.space_group_name_H-M   'P 1'
#
loop_
_entity.id
_entity.type
_entity.pdbx_description
1 polymer ?
#
loop_
_entity_poly.entity_id
_entity_poly.type
_entity_poly.pdbx_seq_one_letter_code
_entity_poly.pdbx_strand_id
1 'polypeptide(L)'
;MWRFGTPQKIFEIAGIQLGGQPGELPTVLIGSIFYEGHKIVEDPIRGIFNKEAAEQLLIKQNEMSEKTGNPCMVDIVAMTPQAIQKYIDLVTDVTEAPILIDSSSAEVKISGVEYCKEIGLTDKTVYNSINYHVNDIEVKL
;
A
#
# COMPACT_ATOMS: atom_id res chain seq x y z
N MET A 1 1.62 -27.14 -15.49
CA MET A 1 1.51 -26.07 -14.48
C MET A 1 2.68 -26.23 -13.53
N TRP A 2 3.45 -25.17 -13.32
CA TRP A 2 4.61 -25.20 -12.42
C TRP A 2 4.13 -25.41 -10.98
N ARG A 3 4.87 -26.19 -10.18
CA ARG A 3 4.53 -26.45 -8.78
C ARG A 3 5.80 -26.39 -7.94
N PHE A 4 5.75 -25.66 -6.83
CA PHE A 4 6.86 -25.63 -5.88
C PHE A 4 6.87 -26.89 -5.03
N GLY A 5 8.07 -27.45 -4.79
CA GLY A 5 8.26 -28.58 -3.88
C GLY A 5 8.09 -28.20 -2.40
N THR A 6 8.32 -26.94 -2.06
CA THR A 6 8.07 -26.39 -0.72
C THR A 6 6.58 -26.06 -0.55
N PRO A 7 5.94 -26.44 0.57
CA PRO A 7 4.60 -25.98 0.89
C PRO A 7 4.51 -24.44 0.88
N GLN A 8 3.56 -23.91 0.11
CA GLN A 8 3.33 -22.47 0.03
C GLN A 8 2.37 -22.05 1.14
N LYS A 9 2.52 -20.82 1.63
CA LYS A 9 1.59 -20.21 2.60
C LYS A 9 0.61 -19.33 1.85
N ILE A 10 -0.61 -19.24 2.37
CA ILE A 10 -1.58 -18.23 1.99
C ILE A 10 -1.75 -17.32 3.21
N PHE A 11 -1.58 -16.02 3.00
CA PHE A 11 -1.88 -14.99 3.97
C PHE A 11 -3.17 -14.29 3.56
N GLU A 12 -3.86 -13.70 4.52
CA GLU A 12 -5.03 -12.85 4.29
C GLU A 12 -4.77 -11.49 4.92
N ILE A 13 -4.98 -10.43 4.14
CA ILE A 13 -4.84 -9.04 4.58
C ILE A 13 -6.12 -8.31 4.20
N ALA A 14 -6.92 -7.95 5.20
CA ALA A 14 -8.25 -7.34 5.03
C ALA A 14 -9.09 -7.96 3.90
N GLY A 15 -9.24 -9.29 3.92
CA GLY A 15 -10.03 -10.05 2.94
C GLY A 15 -9.31 -10.39 1.62
N ILE A 16 -8.07 -9.90 1.41
CA ILE A 16 -7.27 -10.24 0.23
C ILE A 16 -6.34 -11.41 0.56
N GLN A 17 -6.52 -12.53 -0.15
CA GLN A 17 -5.65 -13.69 -0.03
C GLN A 17 -4.45 -13.61 -1.00
N LEU A 18 -3.24 -13.86 -0.52
CA LEU A 18 -2.01 -13.86 -1.31
C LEU A 18 -1.08 -15.02 -0.94
N GLY A 19 -0.40 -15.56 -1.96
CA GLY A 19 0.49 -16.71 -1.85
C GLY A 19 -0.05 -17.94 -2.57
N GLY A 20 0.16 -19.13 -2.00
CA GLY A 20 -0.30 -20.39 -2.56
C GLY A 20 0.53 -20.91 -3.75
N GLN A 21 0.10 -22.02 -4.32
CA GLN A 21 0.72 -22.61 -5.52
C GLN A 21 0.31 -21.84 -6.79
N PRO A 22 1.12 -21.90 -7.86
CA PRO A 22 0.74 -21.29 -9.14
C PRO A 22 -0.62 -21.82 -9.63
N GLY A 23 -1.57 -20.90 -9.85
CA GLY A 23 -2.94 -21.22 -10.27
C GLY A 23 -3.94 -21.45 -9.13
N GLU A 24 -3.53 -21.36 -7.86
CA GLU A 24 -4.42 -21.50 -6.70
C GLU A 24 -5.20 -20.21 -6.41
N LEU A 25 -4.53 -19.05 -6.50
CA LEU A 25 -5.12 -17.71 -6.33
C LEU A 25 -4.78 -16.82 -7.53
N PRO A 26 -5.65 -15.86 -7.89
CA PRO A 26 -5.30 -14.81 -8.84
C PRO A 26 -4.11 -13.98 -8.31
N THR A 27 -3.33 -13.42 -9.23
CA THR A 27 -2.23 -12.51 -8.87
C THR A 27 -2.80 -11.24 -8.24
N VAL A 28 -2.31 -10.88 -7.05
CA VAL A 28 -2.57 -9.57 -6.44
C VAL A 28 -1.75 -8.51 -7.17
N LEU A 29 -2.39 -7.42 -7.58
CA LEU A 29 -1.74 -6.29 -8.23
C LEU A 29 -1.69 -5.09 -7.27
N ILE A 30 -0.52 -4.47 -7.14
CA ILE A 30 -0.32 -3.35 -6.22
C ILE A 30 0.03 -2.11 -7.05
N GLY A 31 -0.87 -1.12 -7.06
CA GLY A 31 -0.67 0.14 -7.78
C GLY A 31 -0.08 1.20 -6.87
N SER A 32 1.03 1.80 -7.28
CA SER A 32 1.66 2.90 -6.54
C SER A 32 0.99 4.24 -6.83
N ILE A 33 0.83 5.07 -5.81
CA ILE A 33 0.32 6.44 -5.88
C ILE A 33 1.23 7.39 -5.09
N PHE A 34 1.22 8.67 -5.49
CA PHE A 34 2.08 9.75 -4.93
C PHE A 34 3.61 9.57 -4.99
N TYR A 35 4.11 8.60 -5.78
CA TYR A 35 5.54 8.40 -6.02
C TYR A 35 6.23 9.64 -6.61
N GLU A 36 7.57 9.67 -6.52
CA GLU A 36 8.38 10.79 -7.03
C GLU A 36 8.11 11.04 -8.52
N GLY A 37 7.79 12.29 -8.88
CA GLY A 37 7.44 12.68 -10.25
C GLY A 37 6.01 12.32 -10.68
N HIS A 38 5.18 11.81 -9.78
CA HIS A 38 3.77 11.58 -10.08
C HIS A 38 3.05 12.92 -10.35
N LYS A 39 2.56 13.10 -11.58
CA LYS A 39 1.99 14.36 -12.09
C LYS A 39 0.82 14.93 -11.30
N ILE A 40 0.16 14.12 -10.47
CA ILE A 40 -0.95 14.58 -9.62
C ILE A 40 -0.45 15.24 -8.33
N VAL A 41 0.85 15.13 -7.99
CA VAL A 41 1.44 15.73 -6.79
C VAL A 41 2.05 17.08 -7.15
N GLU A 42 1.56 18.13 -6.48
CA GLU A 42 2.04 19.51 -6.67
C GLU A 42 3.17 19.85 -5.68
N ASP A 43 3.06 19.39 -4.43
CA ASP A 43 4.07 19.56 -3.39
C ASP A 43 4.21 18.25 -2.59
N PRO A 44 5.26 17.45 -2.85
CA PRO A 44 5.45 16.18 -2.16
C PRO A 44 5.93 16.33 -0.71
N ILE A 45 6.40 17.52 -0.31
CA ILE A 45 6.84 17.80 1.06
C ILE A 45 5.62 18.09 1.94
N ARG A 46 4.70 18.91 1.44
CA ARG A 46 3.47 19.30 2.16
C ARG A 46 2.30 18.33 1.94
N GLY A 47 2.44 17.38 1.01
CA GLY A 47 1.35 16.49 0.60
C GLY A 47 0.22 17.25 -0.10
N ILE A 48 0.55 18.14 -1.03
CA ILE A 48 -0.43 18.83 -1.89
C ILE A 48 -0.50 18.09 -3.21
N PHE A 49 -1.71 17.70 -3.61
CA PHE A 49 -1.98 16.91 -4.79
C PHE A 49 -3.38 17.19 -5.31
N ASN A 50 -3.61 16.85 -6.58
CA ASN A 50 -4.92 16.88 -7.20
C ASN A 50 -5.77 15.71 -6.68
N LYS A 51 -6.68 16.01 -5.74
CA LYS A 51 -7.58 15.04 -5.10
C LYS A 51 -8.45 14.28 -6.10
N GLU A 52 -9.08 14.99 -7.03
CA GLU A 52 -9.96 14.36 -8.04
C GLU A 52 -9.18 13.38 -8.91
N ALA A 53 -7.98 13.76 -9.37
CA ALA A 53 -7.15 12.88 -10.18
C ALA A 53 -6.69 11.63 -9.40
N ALA A 54 -6.37 11.76 -8.12
CA ALA A 54 -6.03 10.64 -7.25
C ALA A 54 -7.23 9.70 -7.06
N GLU A 55 -8.41 10.24 -6.78
CA GLU A 55 -9.66 9.47 -6.65
C GLU A 55 -9.96 8.67 -7.92
N GLN A 56 -9.83 9.29 -9.09
CA GLN A 56 -10.06 8.60 -10.36
C GLN A 56 -9.10 7.42 -10.58
N LEU A 57 -7.83 7.53 -10.16
CA LEU A 57 -6.88 6.42 -10.26
C LEU A 57 -7.25 5.26 -9.33
N LEU A 58 -7.66 5.56 -8.09
CA LEU A 58 -8.06 4.56 -7.10
C LEU A 58 -9.35 3.83 -7.51
N ILE A 59 -10.36 4.58 -7.94
CA ILE A 59 -11.60 4.03 -8.51
C ILE A 59 -11.26 3.17 -9.72
N LYS A 60 -10.34 3.63 -10.59
CA LYS A 60 -9.96 2.85 -11.75
C LYS A 60 -9.31 1.51 -11.39
N GLN A 61 -8.48 1.49 -10.35
CA GLN A 61 -7.91 0.23 -9.84
C GLN A 61 -9.01 -0.70 -9.34
N ASN A 62 -9.97 -0.20 -8.57
CA ASN A 62 -11.10 -0.99 -8.06
C ASN A 62 -11.93 -1.59 -9.21
N GLU A 63 -12.30 -0.78 -10.22
CA GLU A 63 -13.00 -1.24 -11.42
C GLU A 63 -12.23 -2.35 -12.15
N MET A 64 -10.91 -2.20 -12.27
CA MET A 64 -10.07 -3.18 -12.95
C MET A 64 -9.96 -4.47 -12.14
N SER A 65 -9.88 -4.38 -10.81
CA SER A 65 -9.91 -5.53 -9.90
C SER A 65 -11.21 -6.32 -10.08
N GLU A 66 -12.36 -5.65 -10.05
CA GLU A 66 -13.67 -6.28 -10.27
C GLU A 66 -13.78 -6.94 -11.65
N LYS A 67 -13.32 -6.24 -12.70
CA LYS A 67 -13.43 -6.71 -14.09
C LYS A 67 -12.55 -7.91 -14.39
N THR A 68 -11.38 -7.99 -13.78
CA THR A 68 -10.37 -9.03 -14.09
C THR A 68 -10.38 -10.18 -13.09
N GLY A 69 -10.92 -9.95 -11.89
CA GLY A 69 -10.83 -10.89 -10.77
C GLY A 69 -9.45 -10.90 -10.10
N ASN A 70 -8.53 -10.01 -10.49
CA ASN A 70 -7.25 -9.81 -9.79
C ASN A 70 -7.47 -8.91 -8.57
N PRO A 71 -7.30 -9.40 -7.33
CA PRO A 71 -7.36 -8.55 -6.15
C PRO A 71 -6.31 -7.45 -6.22
N CYS A 72 -6.55 -6.33 -5.54
CA CYS A 72 -5.62 -5.21 -5.54
C CYS A 72 -5.29 -4.69 -4.14
N MET A 73 -4.14 -4.02 -4.05
CA MET A 73 -3.69 -3.23 -2.91
C MET A 73 -3.17 -1.89 -3.43
N VAL A 74 -3.01 -0.90 -2.54
CA VAL A 74 -2.49 0.42 -2.90
C VAL A 74 -1.15 0.66 -2.23
N ASP A 75 -0.14 1.00 -3.01
CA ASP A 75 1.18 1.39 -2.50
C ASP A 75 1.26 2.91 -2.37
N ILE A 76 1.25 3.39 -1.11
CA ILE A 76 1.26 4.82 -0.79
C ILE A 76 2.70 5.25 -0.55
N VAL A 77 3.25 5.99 -1.51
CA VAL A 77 4.63 6.48 -1.45
C VAL A 77 4.66 7.91 -0.94
N ALA A 78 5.51 8.23 0.04
CA ALA A 78 5.66 9.59 0.53
C ALA A 78 7.10 10.00 0.85
N MET A 79 7.36 11.31 0.81
CA MET A 79 8.66 11.90 1.14
C MET A 79 8.77 12.40 2.58
N THR A 80 7.64 12.67 3.25
CA THR A 80 7.63 13.28 4.60
C THR A 80 6.53 12.67 5.49
N PRO A 81 6.70 12.73 6.83
CA PRO A 81 5.66 12.34 7.78
C PRO A 81 4.35 13.12 7.60
N GLN A 82 4.44 14.39 7.20
CA GLN A 82 3.26 15.20 6.94
C GLN A 82 2.48 14.73 5.70
N ALA A 83 3.19 14.38 4.63
CA ALA A 83 2.57 13.96 3.38
C ALA A 83 1.91 12.59 3.51
N ILE A 84 2.58 11.63 4.16
CA ILE A 84 2.06 10.25 4.25
C ILE A 84 0.69 10.19 4.93
N GLN A 85 0.46 10.96 6.01
CA GLN A 85 -0.82 10.97 6.71
C GLN A 85 -1.97 11.45 5.81
N LYS A 86 -1.76 12.55 5.07
CA LYS A 86 -2.76 13.08 4.12
C LYS A 86 -3.06 12.11 2.98
N TYR A 87 -2.03 11.39 2.52
CA TYR A 87 -2.17 10.39 1.48
C TYR A 87 -2.95 9.17 1.98
N ILE A 88 -2.67 8.71 3.20
CA ILE A 88 -3.44 7.64 3.87
C ILE A 88 -4.91 8.04 3.96
N ASP A 89 -5.22 9.21 4.51
CA ASP A 89 -6.60 9.70 4.66
C ASP A 89 -7.36 9.59 3.34
N LEU A 90 -6.82 10.17 2.28
CA LEU A 90 -7.45 10.13 0.97
C LEU A 90 -7.64 8.70 0.48
N VAL A 91 -6.59 7.88 0.48
CA VAL A 91 -6.66 6.53 -0.10
C VAL A 91 -7.71 5.72 0.64
N THR A 92 -7.76 5.84 1.96
CA THR A 92 -8.68 5.07 2.81
C THR A 92 -10.11 5.58 2.80
N ASP A 93 -10.34 6.85 2.43
CA ASP A 93 -11.67 7.41 2.16
C ASP A 93 -12.27 6.90 0.84
N VAL A 94 -11.42 6.49 -0.11
CA VAL A 94 -11.81 6.19 -1.50
C VAL A 94 -11.85 4.69 -1.78
N THR A 95 -11.01 3.90 -1.11
CA THR A 95 -10.95 2.44 -1.31
C THR A 95 -10.77 1.68 -0.01
N GLU A 96 -11.40 0.50 0.03
CA GLU A 96 -11.24 -0.48 1.11
C GLU A 96 -10.06 -1.43 0.89
N ALA A 97 -9.35 -1.30 -0.23
CA ALA A 97 -8.18 -2.12 -0.53
C ALA A 97 -7.10 -1.98 0.57
N PRO A 98 -6.35 -3.05 0.90
CA PRO A 98 -5.19 -2.95 1.78
C PRO A 98 -4.17 -1.95 1.24
N ILE A 99 -3.45 -1.31 2.16
CA ILE A 99 -2.48 -0.27 1.84
C ILE A 99 -1.07 -0.69 2.26
N LEU A 100 -0.09 -0.32 1.44
CA LEU A 100 1.32 -0.39 1.79
C LEU A 100 1.80 1.02 2.15
N ILE A 101 2.54 1.13 3.24
CA ILE A 101 3.24 2.37 3.63
C ILE A 101 4.66 2.28 3.09
N ASP A 102 4.98 3.12 2.09
CA ASP A 102 6.28 3.12 1.42
C ASP A 102 6.98 4.49 1.51
N SER A 103 8.26 4.41 1.82
CA SER A 103 9.21 5.52 1.71
C SER A 103 10.64 5.00 1.77
N SER A 104 11.54 5.73 1.10
CA SER A 104 12.98 5.56 1.29
C SER A 104 13.44 5.94 2.70
N SER A 105 12.62 6.69 3.46
CA SER A 105 12.91 7.07 4.85
C SER A 105 12.18 6.18 5.86
N ALA A 106 12.93 5.60 6.80
CA ALA A 106 12.38 4.85 7.93
C ALA A 106 11.42 5.71 8.76
N GLU A 107 11.79 6.97 9.04
CA GLU A 107 10.98 7.92 9.82
C GLU A 107 9.59 8.13 9.20
N VAL A 108 9.51 8.24 7.87
CA VAL A 108 8.24 8.41 7.16
C VAL A 108 7.38 7.17 7.27
N LYS A 109 7.96 5.98 7.11
CA LYS A 109 7.22 4.71 7.24
C LYS A 109 6.71 4.49 8.66
N ILE A 110 7.55 4.78 9.66
CA ILE A 110 7.19 4.72 11.08
C ILE A 110 5.98 5.63 11.33
N SER A 111 6.06 6.90 10.91
CA SER A 111 4.96 7.84 11.08
C SER A 111 3.67 7.39 10.38
N GLY A 112 3.78 6.82 9.18
CA GLY A 112 2.63 6.28 8.45
C GLY A 112 1.97 5.10 9.18
N VAL A 113 2.76 4.16 9.70
CA VAL A 113 2.23 3.01 10.44
C VAL A 113 1.66 3.40 11.80
N GLU A 114 2.32 4.30 12.53
CA GLU A 114 1.77 4.86 13.76
C GLU A 114 0.42 5.55 13.51
N TYR A 115 0.33 6.34 12.44
CA TYR A 115 -0.92 6.98 12.06
C TYR A 115 -2.01 5.94 11.72
N CYS A 116 -1.71 4.94 10.89
CA CYS A 116 -2.64 3.85 10.59
C CYS A 116 -3.14 3.15 11.86
N LYS A 117 -2.26 2.95 12.86
CA LYS A 117 -2.63 2.38 14.15
C LYS A 117 -3.57 3.30 14.94
N GLU A 118 -3.31 4.60 14.96
CA GLU A 118 -4.16 5.60 15.62
C GLU A 118 -5.58 5.65 15.04
N ILE A 119 -5.71 5.54 13.71
CA ILE A 119 -7.00 5.57 13.01
C ILE A 119 -7.63 4.18 12.80
N GLY A 120 -7.07 3.12 13.41
CA GLY A 120 -7.68 1.79 13.45
C GLY A 120 -7.54 0.97 12.16
N LEU A 121 -6.51 1.22 11.35
CA LEU A 121 -6.27 0.57 10.06
C LEU A 121 -5.16 -0.49 10.07
N THR A 122 -4.70 -0.89 11.26
CA THR A 122 -3.60 -1.86 11.42
C THR A 122 -3.80 -3.14 10.60
N ASP A 123 -5.03 -3.71 10.60
CA ASP A 123 -5.32 -5.00 9.94
C ASP A 123 -5.29 -4.96 8.41
N LYS A 124 -5.26 -3.76 7.82
CA LYS A 124 -5.17 -3.54 6.36
C LYS A 124 -3.87 -2.88 5.92
N THR A 125 -2.92 -2.68 6.83
CA THR A 125 -1.67 -1.96 6.57
C THR A 125 -0.49 -2.92 6.45
N VAL A 126 0.33 -2.72 5.42
CA VAL A 126 1.55 -3.48 5.16
C VAL A 126 2.75 -2.53 5.19
N TYR A 127 3.79 -2.89 5.96
CA TYR A 127 5.03 -2.12 6.02
C TYR A 127 5.92 -2.43 4.80
N ASN A 128 6.17 -1.43 3.95
CA ASN A 128 7.03 -1.58 2.77
C ASN A 128 8.31 -0.74 2.91
N SER A 129 9.47 -1.30 3.27
CA SER A 129 9.81 -2.71 3.44
C SER A 129 10.84 -2.93 4.54
N ILE A 130 10.90 -4.17 5.03
CA ILE A 130 12.05 -4.70 5.75
C ILE A 130 13.09 -5.16 4.72
N ASN A 131 14.25 -4.51 4.71
CA ASN A 131 15.35 -4.84 3.81
C ASN A 131 16.70 -4.79 4.55
N TYR A 132 17.81 -4.90 3.84
CA TYR A 132 19.15 -4.95 4.46
C TYR A 132 19.61 -3.65 5.12
N HIS A 133 18.90 -2.53 4.92
CA HIS A 133 19.09 -1.25 5.61
C HIS A 133 18.18 -1.08 6.83
N VAL A 134 17.33 -2.07 7.15
CA VAL A 134 16.41 -1.97 8.29
C VAL A 134 17.17 -1.69 9.58
N ASN A 135 16.66 -0.78 10.39
CA ASN A 135 17.24 -0.46 11.69
C ASN A 135 16.39 -0.98 12.86
N ASP A 136 17.00 -0.98 14.04
CA ASP A 136 16.40 -1.46 15.30
C ASP A 136 15.08 -0.76 15.65
N ILE A 137 14.87 0.48 15.21
CA ILE A 137 13.66 1.24 15.51
C ILE A 137 12.50 0.70 14.68
N GLU A 138 12.72 0.43 13.39
CA GLU A 138 11.69 -0.13 12.48
C GLU A 138 11.19 -1.50 12.94
N VAL A 139 12.04 -2.33 13.58
CA VAL A 139 11.69 -3.70 14.02
C VAL A 139 10.99 -3.74 15.39
N LYS A 140 11.08 -2.67 16.18
CA LYS A 140 10.54 -2.61 17.56
C LYS A 140 9.18 -1.91 17.66
N LEU A 141 8.62 -1.50 16.52
CA LEU A 141 7.32 -0.85 16.35
C LEU A 141 6.15 -1.76 16.76
#